data_AF-A0A0K8RRF3-F1
#
_entry.id   AF-A0A0K8RRF3-F1
#
_cell.length_a   1.000
_cell.length_b   1.000
_cell.length_c   1.000
_cell.angle_alpha   90.00
_cell.angle_beta   90.00
_cell.angle_gamma   90.00
#
_symmetry.space_group_name_H-M   'P 1'
#
loop_
_entity.id
_entity.type
_entity.pdbx_description
1 polymer ?
#
loop_
_entity_poly.entity_id
_entity_poly.type
_entity_poly.pdbx_seq_one_letter_code
_entity_poly.pdbx_strand_id
1 'polypeptide(L)'
;MLEVYRLAFLCAIIYINVDCAPFPENIVYPKLLEARGINGQKVLHIKDGLTLSLEKLSVLADSLVFTESNDGVETETIMNGTELQQYLYQDKEKMAAVAVEEIDDTI
;
A
#
# COMPACT_ATOMS: atom_id res chain seq x y z
N MET A 1 -12.16 -38.33 30.06
CA MET A 1 -13.02 -37.14 30.27
C MET A 1 -12.27 -35.84 29.99
N LEU A 2 -11.10 -35.60 30.58
CA LEU A 2 -10.33 -34.35 30.42
C LEU A 2 -9.88 -34.05 28.97
N GLU A 3 -9.47 -35.07 28.21
CA GLU A 3 -9.05 -34.91 26.80
C GLU A 3 -10.19 -34.45 25.88
N VAL A 4 -11.43 -34.87 26.17
CA VAL A 4 -12.62 -34.44 25.42
C VAL A 4 -12.91 -32.97 25.68
N TYR A 5 -12.75 -32.52 26.94
CA TYR A 5 -12.90 -31.11 27.30
C TYR A 5 -11.79 -30.25 26.68
N ARG A 6 -10.55 -30.74 26.65
CA ARG A 6 -9.43 -30.05 25.97
C ARG A 6 -9.67 -29.90 24.48
N LEU A 7 -10.13 -30.95 23.82
CA LEU A 7 -10.46 -30.91 22.40
C LEU A 7 -11.63 -29.96 22.13
N ALA A 8 -12.69 -30.01 22.94
CA ALA A 8 -13.83 -29.11 22.82
C ALA A 8 -13.42 -27.64 23.03
N PHE A 9 -12.50 -27.37 23.98
CA PHE A 9 -11.97 -26.03 24.23
C PHE A 9 -11.12 -25.52 23.05
N LEU A 10 -10.26 -26.37 22.48
CA LEU A 10 -9.50 -26.06 21.27
C LEU A 10 -10.42 -25.79 20.07
N CYS A 11 -11.45 -26.62 19.85
CA CYS A 11 -12.43 -26.41 18.80
C CYS A 11 -13.19 -25.09 18.97
N ALA A 12 -13.55 -24.72 20.20
CA ALA A 12 -14.22 -23.44 20.49
C ALA A 12 -13.30 -22.24 20.20
N ILE A 13 -12.01 -22.30 20.55
CA ILE A 13 -11.04 -21.25 20.21
C ILE A 13 -10.92 -21.08 18.69
N ILE A 14 -10.84 -22.18 17.95
CA ILE A 14 -10.76 -22.14 16.48
C ILE A 14 -12.06 -21.57 15.90
N TYR A 15 -13.23 -21.97 16.41
CA TYR A 15 -14.52 -21.52 15.89
C TYR A 15 -14.77 -20.01 16.09
N ILE A 16 -14.26 -19.42 17.17
CA ILE A 16 -14.44 -17.97 17.46
C ILE A 16 -13.50 -17.09 16.61
N ASN A 17 -12.35 -17.63 16.16
CA ASN A 17 -11.32 -16.83 15.47
C ASN A 17 -11.27 -17.03 13.95
N VAL A 18 -12.16 -17.86 13.39
CA VAL A 18 -12.25 -18.08 11.93
C VAL A 18 -13.40 -17.23 11.39
N ASP A 19 -13.18 -15.92 11.32
CA ASP A 19 -14.01 -15.03 10.50
C ASP A 19 -13.39 -15.00 9.10
N CYS A 20 -13.65 -16.06 8.31
CA CYS A 20 -13.25 -16.14 6.90
C CYS A 20 -14.28 -15.51 5.95
N ALA A 21 -15.17 -14.65 6.48
CA ALA A 21 -16.10 -13.91 5.64
C ALA A 21 -15.28 -13.02 4.68
N PRO A 22 -15.51 -13.08 3.35
CA PRO A 22 -14.92 -12.14 2.43
C PRO A 22 -15.26 -10.74 2.93
N PHE A 23 -14.23 -9.90 3.16
CA PHE A 23 -14.48 -8.50 3.49
C PHE A 23 -15.41 -7.93 2.43
N PRO A 24 -16.51 -7.24 2.80
CA PRO A 24 -17.39 -6.65 1.82
C PRO A 24 -16.56 -5.74 0.90
N GLU A 25 -16.69 -5.94 -0.42
CA GLU A 25 -16.00 -5.11 -1.40
C GLU A 25 -16.46 -3.66 -1.24
N ASN A 26 -15.54 -2.79 -0.82
CA ASN A 26 -15.83 -1.37 -0.63
C ASN A 26 -15.47 -0.62 -1.91
N ILE A 27 -16.47 -0.27 -2.71
CA ILE A 27 -16.28 0.58 -3.88
C ILE A 27 -16.10 2.04 -3.40
N VAL A 28 -15.02 2.68 -3.86
CA VAL A 28 -14.67 4.06 -3.54
C VAL A 28 -14.37 4.85 -4.83
N TYR A 29 -14.47 6.17 -4.75
CA TYR A 29 -14.18 7.08 -5.86
C TYR A 29 -13.10 8.06 -5.42
N PRO A 30 -11.82 7.66 -5.49
CA PRO A 30 -10.73 8.47 -5.01
C PRO A 30 -10.60 9.75 -5.83
N LYS A 31 -10.20 10.83 -5.15
CA LYS A 31 -9.95 12.14 -5.76
C LYS A 31 -8.56 12.60 -5.37
N LEU A 32 -7.75 12.91 -6.37
CA LEU A 32 -6.45 13.56 -6.19
C LEU A 32 -6.64 15.07 -6.32
N LEU A 33 -6.24 15.80 -5.28
CA LEU A 33 -6.34 17.25 -5.21
C LEU A 33 -4.94 17.83 -5.07
N GLU A 34 -4.64 18.90 -5.79
CA GLU A 34 -3.37 19.59 -5.69
C GLU A 34 -3.56 21.01 -5.15
N ALA A 35 -2.75 21.36 -4.16
CA ALA A 35 -2.75 22.69 -3.58
C ALA A 35 -2.23 23.72 -4.60
N ARG A 36 -2.90 24.88 -4.70
CA ARG A 36 -2.46 26.02 -5.54
C ARG A 36 -1.22 26.75 -5.00
N GLY A 37 -0.58 26.22 -3.96
CA GLY A 37 0.61 26.79 -3.36
C GLY A 37 1.88 26.38 -4.12
N ILE A 38 2.98 27.06 -3.81
CA ILE A 38 4.29 26.86 -4.47
C ILE A 38 4.83 25.44 -4.30
N ASN A 39 4.41 24.74 -3.24
CA ASN A 39 4.92 23.42 -2.89
C ASN A 39 4.20 22.27 -3.59
N GLY A 40 3.13 22.53 -4.36
CA GLY A 40 2.41 21.50 -5.13
C GLY A 40 1.93 20.31 -4.28
N GLN A 41 1.59 20.54 -3.00
CA GLN A 41 1.21 19.46 -2.09
C GLN A 41 -0.06 18.78 -2.62
N LYS A 42 -0.01 17.44 -2.73
CA LYS A 42 -1.14 16.64 -3.20
C LYS A 42 -1.86 15.99 -2.01
N VAL A 43 -3.17 15.84 -2.14
CA VAL A 43 -4.03 15.17 -1.18
C VAL A 43 -4.86 14.14 -1.91
N LEU A 44 -4.77 12.88 -1.50
CA LEU A 44 -5.57 11.78 -2.04
C LEU A 44 -6.73 11.48 -1.08
N HIS A 45 -7.92 11.94 -1.44
CA HIS A 45 -9.13 11.60 -0.70
C HIS A 45 -9.70 10.29 -1.24
N ILE A 46 -9.72 9.22 -0.44
CA ILE A 46 -10.20 7.90 -0.85
C ILE A 46 -11.68 7.74 -0.48
N LYS A 47 -12.01 8.04 0.79
CA LYS A 47 -13.36 8.11 1.34
C LYS A 47 -13.39 8.93 2.61
N ASP A 48 -14.56 9.15 3.19
CA ASP A 48 -14.71 9.77 4.49
C ASP A 48 -13.89 9.02 5.56
N GLY A 49 -13.09 9.79 6.32
CA GLY A 49 -12.16 9.25 7.31
C GLY A 49 -10.85 8.66 6.74
N LEU A 50 -10.70 8.54 5.42
CA LEU A 50 -9.48 8.03 4.77
C LEU A 50 -9.00 8.99 3.67
N THR A 51 -8.09 9.87 4.06
CA THR A 51 -7.41 10.82 3.17
C THR A 51 -5.91 10.74 3.39
N LEU A 52 -5.10 10.74 2.35
CA LEU A 52 -3.64 10.72 2.45
C LEU A 52 -3.08 12.09 2.07
N SER A 53 -2.16 12.61 2.89
CA SER A 53 -1.38 13.80 2.59
C SER A 53 -0.09 13.36 1.91
N LEU A 54 0.05 13.69 0.64
CA LEU A 54 1.12 13.16 -0.20
C LEU A 54 2.32 14.12 -0.22
N GLU A 55 3.44 13.68 0.34
CA GLU A 55 4.74 14.31 0.23
C GLU A 55 5.61 13.53 -0.77
N LYS A 56 6.40 14.20 -1.62
CA LYS A 56 7.34 13.50 -2.49
C LYS A 56 8.30 12.63 -1.69
N LEU A 57 8.53 11.42 -2.18
CA LEU A 57 9.49 10.52 -1.57
C LEU A 57 10.91 10.98 -1.93
N SER A 58 11.76 11.15 -0.91
CA SER A 58 13.10 11.76 -1.06
C SER A 58 14.25 10.89 -0.55
N VAL A 59 13.99 9.61 -0.24
CA VAL A 59 14.90 8.76 0.55
C VAL A 59 15.54 7.61 -0.24
N LEU A 60 15.21 7.44 -1.51
CA LEU A 60 15.80 6.36 -2.31
C LEU A 60 17.25 6.71 -2.69
N ALA A 61 18.07 5.67 -2.81
CA ALA A 61 19.41 5.81 -3.37
C ALA A 61 19.32 5.94 -4.89
N ASP A 62 20.31 6.58 -5.51
CA ASP A 62 20.34 6.78 -6.97
C ASP A 62 20.20 5.48 -7.77
N SER A 63 20.76 4.38 -7.25
CA SER A 63 20.70 3.05 -7.85
C SER A 63 20.23 2.02 -6.81
N LEU A 64 19.20 1.26 -7.17
CA LEU A 64 18.63 0.18 -6.36
C LEU A 64 18.74 -1.14 -7.13
N VAL A 65 19.07 -2.23 -6.44
CA VAL A 65 19.05 -3.58 -7.01
C VAL A 65 17.77 -4.28 -6.53
N PHE A 66 16.90 -4.63 -7.48
CA PHE A 66 15.71 -5.43 -7.23
C PHE A 66 15.98 -6.87 -7.62
N THR A 67 15.91 -7.78 -6.64
CA THR A 67 16.10 -9.21 -6.85
C THR A 67 14.75 -9.90 -6.81
N GLU A 68 14.34 -10.46 -7.94
CA GLU A 68 13.15 -11.31 -8.05
C GLU A 68 13.59 -12.78 -8.07
N SER A 69 12.90 -13.63 -7.31
CA SER A 69 13.08 -15.08 -7.37
C SER A 69 11.84 -15.71 -8.00
N ASN A 70 12.01 -16.29 -9.18
CA ASN A 70 10.94 -16.99 -9.88
C ASN A 70 11.39 -18.42 -10.16
N ASP A 71 10.65 -19.40 -9.61
CA ASP A 71 10.99 -20.83 -9.67
C ASP A 71 12.45 -21.16 -9.27
N GLY A 72 13.01 -20.43 -8.31
CA GLY A 72 14.37 -20.62 -7.82
C GLY A 72 15.47 -20.02 -8.70
N VAL A 73 15.11 -19.30 -9.77
CA VAL A 73 16.03 -18.47 -10.54
C VAL A 73 15.94 -17.04 -10.03
N GLU A 74 17.07 -16.51 -9.56
CA GLU A 74 17.19 -15.12 -9.14
C GLU A 74 17.53 -14.24 -10.35
N THR A 75 16.75 -13.18 -10.55
CA THR A 75 17.01 -12.14 -11.56
C THR A 75 17.18 -10.82 -10.85
N GLU A 76 18.30 -10.15 -11.11
CA GLU A 76 18.59 -8.81 -10.60
C GLU A 76 18.25 -7.75 -11.65
N THR A 77 17.51 -6.73 -11.23
CA THR A 77 17.22 -5.54 -12.04
C THR A 77 17.74 -4.30 -11.33
N ILE A 78 18.62 -3.56 -12.00
CA ILE A 78 19.08 -2.26 -11.50
C ILE A 78 18.03 -1.20 -11.86
N MET A 79 17.47 -0.55 -10.85
CA MET A 79 16.48 0.52 -10.99
C MET A 79 17.08 1.86 -10.58
N ASN A 80 16.73 2.92 -11.30
CA ASN A 80 17.13 4.28 -10.97
C ASN A 80 16.21 4.86 -9.89
N GLY A 81 16.69 4.96 -8.65
CA GLY A 81 15.86 5.47 -7.55
C GLY A 81 15.48 6.94 -7.71
N THR A 82 16.29 7.75 -8.42
CA THR A 82 15.95 9.14 -8.72
C THR A 82 14.72 9.22 -9.62
N GLU A 83 14.60 8.33 -10.60
CA GLU A 83 13.41 8.22 -11.46
C GLU A 83 12.20 7.72 -10.67
N LEU A 84 12.36 6.69 -9.82
CA LEU A 84 11.27 6.19 -8.97
C LEU A 84 10.69 7.28 -8.05
N GLN A 85 11.56 8.13 -7.49
CA GLN A 85 11.14 9.25 -6.65
C GLN A 85 10.29 10.29 -7.38
N GLN A 86 10.27 10.31 -8.71
CA GLN A 86 9.50 11.30 -9.45
C GLN A 86 8.00 11.11 -9.26
N TYR A 87 7.54 9.86 -9.18
CA TYR A 87 6.13 9.50 -9.08
C TYR A 87 5.75 8.83 -7.75
N LEU A 88 6.72 8.53 -6.87
CA LEU A 88 6.46 7.99 -5.54
C LEU A 88 6.21 9.10 -4.50
N TYR A 89 5.10 8.95 -3.78
CA TYR A 89 4.69 9.80 -2.68
C TYR A 89 4.55 8.99 -1.40
N GLN A 90 4.72 9.66 -0.26
CA GLN A 90 4.52 9.09 1.07
C GLN A 90 3.57 9.96 1.90
N ASP A 91 2.77 9.28 2.73
CA ASP A 91 2.12 9.87 3.88
C ASP A 91 2.82 9.32 5.13
N LYS A 92 3.63 10.16 5.77
CA LYS A 92 4.44 9.77 6.94
C LYS A 92 3.58 9.47 8.16
N GLU A 93 2.45 10.17 8.33
CA GLU A 93 1.56 9.96 9.48
C GLU A 93 0.83 8.63 9.37
N LYS A 94 0.46 8.24 8.15
CA LYS A 94 -0.26 6.99 7.87
C LYS A 94 0.64 5.83 7.46
N MET A 95 1.95 6.06 7.38
CA MET A 95 2.96 5.09 6.94
C MET A 95 2.57 4.43 5.61
N ALA A 96 2.05 5.23 4.68
CA ALA A 96 1.58 4.77 3.38
C ALA A 96 2.49 5.32 2.26
N ALA A 97 2.66 4.52 1.21
CA ALA A 97 3.34 4.93 -0.02
C ALA A 97 2.38 4.76 -1.21
N VAL A 98 2.38 5.72 -2.13
CA VAL A 98 1.50 5.76 -3.30
C VAL A 98 2.32 6.17 -4.51
N ALA A 99 2.25 5.38 -5.58
CA ALA A 99 2.71 5.78 -6.90
C ALA A 99 1.59 6.56 -7.60
N VAL A 100 1.90 7.75 -8.11
CA VAL A 100 0.97 8.59 -8.87
C VAL A 100 1.60 8.90 -10.21
N GLU A 101 0.98 8.40 -11.27
CA GLU A 101 1.36 8.65 -12.66
C GLU A 101 0.31 9.56 -13.29
N GLU A 102 0.73 10.73 -13.77
CA GLU A 102 -0.11 11.63 -14.54
C GLU A 102 0.02 11.27 -16.01
N ILE A 103 -1.06 10.75 -16.59
CA ILE A 103 -1.13 10.43 -18.01
C ILE A 103 -1.64 11.68 -18.71
N ASP A 104 -0.76 12.35 -19.45
CA ASP A 104 -1.14 13.46 -20.33
C ASP A 104 -2.00 12.91 -21.47
N ASP A 105 -3.32 12.86 -21.26
CA ASP A 105 -4.29 12.64 -22.33
C ASP A 105 -4.26 13.87 -23.25
N THR A 106 -3.32 13.88 -24.19
CA THR A 106 -3.37 14.79 -25.33
C THR A 106 -4.52 14.33 -26.21
N ILE A 107 -5.70 14.94 -26.00
CA ILE A 107 -6.86 14.87 -26.89
C ILE A 107 -6.62 15.69 -28.17
#